data_AF-A0AA86JF98-F1
#
_entry.id   AF-A0AA86JF98-F1
#
_cell.length_a   1.000
_cell.length_b   1.000
_cell.length_c   1.000
_cell.angle_alpha   90.00
_cell.angle_beta   90.00
_cell.angle_gamma   90.00
#
_symmetry.space_group_name_H-M   'P 1'
#
loop_
_entity.id
_entity.type
_entity.pdbx_description
1 polymer ?
#
loop_
_entity_poly.entity_id
_entity_poly.type
_entity_poly.pdbx_seq_one_letter_code
_entity_poly.pdbx_strand_id
1 'polypeptide(L)'
;MIELEKSKSGNLTLKYNNKYIHSKYDPVKEGIQFAEGNKELLNEKIVVVYGLGLGYHIQAIAEKLKDDSVLYVFEYNKKLIEYCKKVNKDIFNYKNTKIIGSTDSQFLRKFADSLRSVENIIIHKASLETIRESNKLLYNLINDFNIMKQHVDMDTEIIKQSEENYKINTENNYKSINEFIEQFKKSNKPFIIVSAGPSVDNDLSKLKQNREKFNIISVGSAFRTLVKNRITPDAVVIIDTKPIVKKQFENLETYNIPLCFSATASRWAVELYNGPKYIFNTSEHDEIKTRGTVAVSAMDIAIKCNAKKIILLGQDLAFINKKSHTSTFEETYGFKDDYTINTKMKTVKGVNGECLNTTQGYITFKNKIESLIRENPHIKFINCSKGAYIEGASHVNFEILVK
;
A
#
# COMPACT_ATOMS: atom_id res chain seq x y z
N MET A 1 27.12 -4.21 -11.38
CA MET A 1 27.94 -4.90 -12.40
C MET A 1 27.08 -5.97 -13.07
N ILE A 2 27.16 -6.09 -14.40
CA ILE A 2 26.50 -7.16 -15.16
C ILE A 2 27.56 -8.02 -15.81
N GLU A 3 27.42 -9.33 -15.69
CA GLU A 3 28.34 -10.32 -16.21
C GLU A 3 27.56 -11.40 -16.95
N LEU A 4 28.05 -11.78 -18.15
CA LEU A 4 27.59 -12.97 -18.86
C LEU A 4 28.56 -14.12 -18.59
N GLU A 5 28.00 -15.31 -18.38
CA GLU A 5 28.78 -16.55 -18.27
C GLU A 5 28.03 -17.71 -18.95
N LYS A 6 28.73 -18.80 -19.26
CA LYS A 6 28.08 -20.03 -19.74
C LYS A 6 27.48 -20.78 -18.55
N SER A 7 26.23 -21.19 -18.69
CA SER A 7 25.56 -22.12 -17.78
C SER A 7 26.15 -23.53 -17.93
N LYS A 8 25.78 -24.45 -17.02
CA LYS A 8 26.14 -25.88 -17.18
C LYS A 8 25.53 -26.51 -18.44
N SER A 9 24.41 -26.00 -18.95
CA SER A 9 23.79 -26.42 -20.22
C SER A 9 24.44 -25.79 -21.46
N GLY A 10 25.45 -24.94 -21.29
CA GLY A 10 26.18 -24.27 -22.38
C GLY A 10 25.53 -22.97 -22.89
N ASN A 11 24.27 -22.71 -22.54
CA ASN A 11 23.57 -21.45 -22.81
C ASN A 11 24.13 -20.30 -21.97
N LEU A 12 23.98 -19.06 -22.43
CA LEU A 12 24.43 -17.91 -21.64
C LEU A 12 23.47 -17.64 -20.48
N THR A 13 24.03 -17.36 -19.31
CA THR A 13 23.31 -16.82 -18.16
C THR A 13 23.87 -15.45 -17.78
N LEU A 14 23.12 -14.69 -17.00
CA LEU A 14 23.45 -13.32 -16.63
C LEU A 14 23.43 -13.15 -15.11
N LYS A 15 24.47 -12.51 -14.58
CA LYS A 15 24.50 -12.00 -13.21
C LYS A 15 24.32 -10.48 -13.19
N TYR A 16 23.56 -9.99 -12.22
CA TYR A 16 23.45 -8.59 -11.84
C TYR A 16 23.83 -8.44 -10.37
N ASN A 17 24.91 -7.72 -10.08
CA ASN A 17 25.42 -7.53 -8.71
C ASN A 17 25.56 -8.86 -7.94
N ASN A 18 26.27 -9.83 -8.52
CA ASN A 18 26.49 -11.19 -8.00
C ASN A 18 25.23 -12.06 -7.81
N LYS A 19 24.06 -11.61 -8.26
CA LYS A 19 22.83 -12.40 -8.27
C LYS A 19 22.49 -12.84 -9.68
N TYR A 20 22.14 -14.11 -9.83
CA TYR A 20 21.69 -14.66 -11.09
C TYR A 20 20.34 -14.08 -11.50
N ILE A 21 20.25 -13.62 -12.74
CA ILE A 21 19.00 -13.24 -13.40
C ILE A 21 18.38 -14.46 -14.10
N HIS A 22 19.21 -15.39 -14.56
CA HIS A 22 18.80 -16.70 -15.09
C HIS A 22 19.61 -17.81 -14.43
N SER A 23 19.14 -19.03 -14.53
CA SER A 23 19.70 -20.23 -13.94
C SER A 23 21.13 -20.43 -14.40
N LYS A 24 22.02 -20.67 -13.44
CA LYS A 24 23.41 -21.09 -13.70
C LYS A 24 23.51 -22.51 -14.26
N TYR A 25 22.44 -23.29 -14.13
CA TYR A 25 22.40 -24.68 -14.59
C TYR A 25 21.85 -24.74 -16.00
N ASP A 26 20.61 -24.27 -16.18
CA ASP A 26 19.94 -24.30 -17.47
C ASP A 26 18.89 -23.19 -17.59
N PRO A 27 19.24 -22.05 -18.22
CA PRO A 27 18.35 -20.90 -18.30
C PRO A 27 17.18 -21.12 -19.29
N VAL A 28 17.33 -22.01 -20.28
CA VAL A 28 16.23 -22.36 -21.19
C VAL A 28 15.18 -23.18 -20.44
N LYS A 29 15.60 -24.22 -19.70
CA LYS A 29 14.69 -25.03 -18.88
C LYS A 29 13.99 -24.21 -17.80
N GLU A 30 14.70 -23.29 -17.15
CA GLU A 30 14.09 -22.32 -16.24
C GLU A 30 13.02 -21.48 -16.94
N GLY A 31 13.30 -20.96 -18.13
CA GLY A 31 12.33 -20.20 -18.92
C GLY A 31 11.04 -20.98 -19.21
N ILE A 32 11.16 -22.26 -19.56
CA ILE A 32 10.02 -23.16 -19.78
C ILE A 32 9.23 -23.36 -18.48
N GLN A 33 9.92 -23.63 -17.36
CA GLN A 33 9.28 -23.80 -16.05
C GLN A 33 8.58 -22.52 -15.59
N PHE A 34 9.18 -21.36 -15.86
CA PHE A 34 8.59 -20.06 -15.57
C PHE A 34 7.29 -19.86 -16.37
N ALA A 35 7.27 -20.21 -17.66
CA ALA A 35 6.07 -20.15 -18.47
C ALA A 35 4.98 -21.12 -17.97
N GLU A 36 5.35 -22.36 -17.62
CA GLU A 36 4.41 -23.34 -17.02
C GLU A 36 3.78 -22.86 -15.71
N GLY A 37 4.58 -22.24 -14.85
CA GLY A 37 4.11 -21.68 -13.58
C GLY A 37 3.10 -20.53 -13.74
N ASN A 38 2.98 -19.96 -14.94
CA ASN A 38 2.06 -18.86 -15.26
C ASN A 38 1.01 -19.23 -16.32
N LYS A 39 0.79 -20.53 -16.57
CA LYS A 39 -0.05 -21.03 -17.68
C LYS A 39 -1.47 -20.47 -17.73
N GLU A 40 -2.06 -20.12 -16.58
CA GLU A 40 -3.42 -19.59 -16.50
C GLU A 40 -3.53 -18.24 -17.24
N LEU A 41 -2.56 -17.37 -17.04
CA LEU A 41 -2.49 -16.05 -17.68
C LEU A 41 -2.15 -16.12 -19.17
N LEU A 42 -1.64 -17.25 -19.65
CA LEU A 42 -1.29 -17.43 -21.06
C LEU A 42 -2.51 -17.65 -21.97
N ASN A 43 -3.68 -17.89 -21.39
CA ASN A 43 -4.93 -18.06 -22.13
C ASN A 43 -5.60 -16.74 -22.51
N GLU A 44 -5.12 -15.62 -21.95
CA GLU A 44 -5.67 -14.28 -22.13
C GLU A 44 -5.34 -13.67 -23.50
N LYS A 45 -6.21 -12.78 -23.98
CA LYS A 45 -5.96 -12.03 -25.24
C LYS A 45 -4.79 -11.05 -25.12
N ILE A 46 -4.56 -10.51 -23.93
CA ILE A 46 -3.47 -9.59 -23.65
C ILE A 46 -2.68 -10.15 -22.48
N VAL A 47 -1.43 -10.52 -22.73
CA VAL A 47 -0.50 -11.00 -21.70
C VAL A 47 0.55 -9.93 -21.46
N VAL A 48 0.73 -9.54 -20.21
CA VAL A 48 1.70 -8.51 -19.82
C VAL A 48 2.75 -9.12 -18.93
N VAL A 49 4.02 -8.96 -19.30
CA VAL A 49 5.18 -9.40 -18.52
C VAL A 49 6.01 -8.18 -18.12
N TYR A 50 6.36 -8.08 -16.83
CA TYR A 50 7.46 -7.23 -16.40
C TYR A 50 8.73 -8.05 -16.23
N GLY A 51 9.79 -7.65 -16.94
CA GLY A 51 11.13 -8.22 -16.89
C GLY A 51 11.45 -9.06 -18.12
N LEU A 52 12.42 -8.60 -18.92
CA LEU A 52 12.89 -9.26 -20.13
C LEU A 52 14.04 -10.24 -19.85
N GLY A 53 14.97 -9.85 -18.98
CA GLY A 53 16.17 -10.66 -18.72
C GLY A 53 16.98 -10.91 -19.99
N LEU A 54 17.24 -12.18 -20.33
CA LEU A 54 17.85 -12.64 -21.58
C LEU A 54 16.82 -13.22 -22.56
N GLY A 55 15.52 -13.11 -22.26
CA GLY A 55 14.43 -13.51 -23.16
C GLY A 55 14.03 -14.99 -23.11
N TYR A 56 14.69 -15.85 -22.33
CA TYR A 56 14.35 -17.29 -22.27
C TYR A 56 12.91 -17.58 -21.87
N HIS A 57 12.44 -16.97 -20.78
CA HIS A 57 11.05 -17.11 -20.33
C HIS A 57 10.06 -16.41 -21.27
N ILE A 58 10.46 -15.30 -21.89
CA ILE A 58 9.63 -14.59 -22.87
C ILE A 58 9.40 -15.46 -24.11
N GLN A 59 10.45 -16.12 -24.60
CA GLN A 59 10.34 -17.07 -25.70
C GLN A 59 9.42 -18.24 -25.35
N ALA A 60 9.63 -18.87 -24.19
CA ALA A 60 8.78 -19.97 -23.75
C ALA A 60 7.31 -19.56 -23.53
N ILE A 61 7.05 -18.32 -23.11
CA ILE A 61 5.70 -17.76 -23.03
C ILE A 61 5.13 -17.57 -24.43
N ALA A 62 5.85 -16.88 -25.32
CA ALA A 62 5.38 -16.54 -26.66
C ALA A 62 5.06 -17.78 -27.52
N GLU A 63 5.81 -18.86 -27.36
CA GLU A 63 5.57 -20.16 -28.02
C GLU A 63 4.25 -20.83 -27.59
N LYS A 64 3.70 -20.47 -26.42
CA LYS A 64 2.48 -21.06 -25.85
C LYS A 64 1.24 -20.19 -26.02
N LEU A 65 1.40 -18.96 -26.49
CA LEU A 65 0.26 -18.06 -26.68
C LEU A 65 -0.60 -18.49 -27.86
N LYS A 66 -1.90 -18.21 -27.75
CA LYS A 66 -2.84 -18.34 -28.87
C LYS A 66 -2.49 -17.32 -29.95
N ASP A 67 -2.83 -17.62 -31.20
CA ASP A 67 -2.50 -16.76 -32.34
C ASP A 67 -3.18 -15.38 -32.29
N ASP A 68 -4.30 -15.25 -31.56
CA ASP A 68 -5.01 -13.99 -31.33
C ASP A 68 -4.56 -13.25 -30.05
N SER A 69 -3.65 -13.83 -29.27
CA SER A 69 -3.08 -13.21 -28.07
C SER A 69 -1.91 -12.29 -28.41
N VAL A 70 -1.75 -11.20 -27.66
CA VAL A 70 -0.63 -10.25 -27.75
C VAL A 70 0.17 -10.22 -26.45
N LEU A 71 1.49 -10.34 -26.56
CA LEU A 71 2.44 -10.27 -25.45
C LEU A 71 3.09 -8.89 -25.36
N TYR A 72 2.88 -8.17 -24.26
CA TYR A 72 3.62 -6.95 -23.93
C TYR A 72 4.68 -7.24 -22.88
N VAL A 73 5.94 -6.94 -23.18
CA VAL A 73 7.08 -7.15 -22.26
C VAL A 73 7.71 -5.82 -21.91
N PHE A 74 7.70 -5.47 -20.63
CA PHE A 74 8.30 -4.22 -20.14
C PHE A 74 9.62 -4.50 -19.44
N GLU A 75 10.68 -3.79 -19.81
CA GLU A 75 11.98 -3.86 -19.16
C GLU A 75 12.56 -2.46 -18.96
N TYR A 76 12.74 -2.05 -17.71
CA TYR A 76 13.28 -0.73 -17.41
C TYR A 76 14.82 -0.72 -17.37
N ASN A 77 15.46 -1.85 -17.06
CA ASN A 77 16.91 -1.92 -17.05
C ASN A 77 17.48 -1.99 -18.48
N LYS A 78 17.94 -0.83 -18.98
CA LYS A 78 18.49 -0.69 -20.34
C LYS A 78 19.57 -1.74 -20.66
N LYS A 79 20.42 -2.07 -19.68
CA LYS A 79 21.49 -3.06 -19.90
C LYS A 79 20.93 -4.46 -20.14
N LEU A 80 19.86 -4.88 -19.45
CA LEU A 80 19.23 -6.18 -19.71
C LEU A 80 18.71 -6.26 -21.16
N ILE A 81 18.14 -5.17 -21.68
CA ILE A 81 17.72 -5.09 -23.09
C ILE A 81 18.92 -5.25 -24.03
N GLU A 82 20.02 -4.53 -23.77
CA GLU A 82 21.24 -4.60 -24.58
C GLU A 82 21.84 -6.01 -24.59
N TYR A 83 21.85 -6.70 -23.44
CA TYR A 83 22.33 -8.07 -23.34
C TYR A 83 21.37 -9.07 -23.99
N CYS A 84 20.06 -8.91 -23.83
CA CYS A 84 19.07 -9.74 -24.51
C CYS A 84 19.23 -9.64 -26.04
N LYS A 85 19.43 -8.43 -26.59
CA LYS A 85 19.71 -8.24 -28.03
C LYS A 85 20.94 -8.99 -28.52
N LYS A 86 21.93 -9.27 -27.66
CA LYS A 86 23.13 -10.04 -28.01
C LYS A 86 22.90 -11.54 -27.94
N VAL A 87 22.08 -12.00 -27.00
CA VAL A 87 21.89 -13.42 -26.68
C VAL A 87 20.69 -14.03 -27.42
N ASN A 88 19.58 -13.32 -27.47
CA ASN A 88 18.32 -13.76 -28.06
C ASN A 88 17.69 -12.60 -28.83
N LYS A 89 18.32 -12.21 -29.95
CA LYS A 89 17.86 -11.06 -30.75
C LYS A 89 16.50 -11.31 -31.41
N ASP A 90 16.18 -12.57 -31.70
CA ASP A 90 15.02 -12.94 -32.51
C ASP A 90 13.71 -12.72 -31.73
N ILE A 91 13.75 -12.74 -30.39
CA ILE A 91 12.58 -12.47 -29.55
C ILE A 91 11.99 -11.06 -29.76
N PHE A 92 12.79 -10.10 -30.23
CA PHE A 92 12.32 -8.74 -30.53
C PHE A 92 11.41 -8.65 -31.76
N ASN A 93 11.45 -9.68 -32.61
CA ASN A 93 10.63 -9.79 -33.82
C ASN A 93 9.68 -11.00 -33.77
N TYR A 94 9.56 -11.64 -32.60
CA TYR A 94 8.69 -12.82 -32.46
C TYR A 94 7.23 -12.42 -32.60
N LYS A 95 6.42 -13.30 -33.21
CA LYS A 95 5.01 -13.01 -33.51
C LYS A 95 4.26 -12.53 -32.26
N ASN A 96 3.41 -11.53 -32.45
CA ASN A 96 2.56 -10.93 -31.42
C ASN A 96 3.29 -10.47 -30.14
N THR A 97 4.62 -10.26 -30.18
CA THR A 97 5.43 -9.86 -29.02
C THR A 97 5.90 -8.42 -29.17
N LYS A 98 5.63 -7.60 -28.16
CA LYS A 98 5.98 -6.18 -28.10
C LYS A 98 6.86 -5.90 -26.89
N ILE A 99 8.16 -5.71 -27.11
CA ILE A 99 9.13 -5.39 -26.07
C ILE A 99 9.28 -3.87 -25.95
N ILE A 100 8.99 -3.34 -24.77
CA ILE A 100 8.99 -1.90 -24.47
C ILE A 100 10.07 -1.63 -23.41
N GLY A 101 11.10 -0.89 -23.83
CA GLY A 101 12.26 -0.56 -23.00
C GLY A 101 12.19 0.82 -22.36
N SER A 102 13.04 1.09 -21.38
CA SER A 102 13.13 2.42 -20.70
C SER A 102 13.49 3.60 -21.61
N THR A 103 14.00 3.35 -22.82
CA THR A 103 14.25 4.40 -23.81
C THR A 103 12.98 4.85 -24.56
N ASP A 104 11.88 4.11 -24.43
CA ASP A 104 10.58 4.52 -24.96
C ASP A 104 10.02 5.65 -24.08
N SER A 105 9.84 6.84 -24.67
CA SER A 105 9.32 8.02 -23.94
C SER A 105 7.91 7.81 -23.39
N GLN A 106 7.17 6.84 -23.91
CA GLN A 106 5.85 6.46 -23.46
C GLN A 106 5.86 5.21 -22.56
N PHE A 107 7.03 4.73 -22.10
CA PHE A 107 7.15 3.52 -21.27
C PHE A 107 6.15 3.50 -20.12
N LEU A 108 6.12 4.55 -19.30
CA LEU A 108 5.24 4.60 -18.12
C LEU A 108 3.75 4.66 -18.48
N ARG A 109 3.41 5.40 -19.55
CA ARG A 109 2.04 5.49 -20.05
C ARG A 109 1.57 4.13 -20.57
N LYS A 110 2.33 3.53 -21.48
CA LYS A 110 2.04 2.21 -22.04
C LYS A 110 1.96 1.15 -20.94
N PHE A 111 2.85 1.21 -19.95
CA PHE A 111 2.81 0.29 -18.82
C PHE A 111 1.53 0.48 -18.00
N ALA A 112 1.18 1.72 -17.63
CA ALA A 112 -0.05 2.00 -16.91
C ALA A 112 -1.30 1.59 -17.69
N ASP A 113 -1.34 1.83 -19.00
CA ASP A 113 -2.44 1.43 -19.87
C ASP A 113 -2.55 -0.11 -19.92
N SER A 114 -1.43 -0.81 -20.07
CA SER A 114 -1.39 -2.28 -20.01
C SER A 114 -1.89 -2.83 -18.67
N LEU A 115 -1.54 -2.21 -17.53
CA LEU A 115 -2.03 -2.62 -16.21
C LEU A 115 -3.55 -2.48 -16.05
N ARG A 116 -4.18 -1.52 -16.74
CA ARG A 116 -5.64 -1.35 -16.74
C ARG A 116 -6.35 -2.33 -17.66
N SER A 117 -5.67 -2.85 -18.68
CA SER A 117 -6.25 -3.75 -19.68
C SER A 117 -6.19 -5.23 -19.30
N VAL A 118 -5.58 -5.59 -18.16
CA VAL A 118 -5.38 -6.99 -17.78
C VAL A 118 -5.72 -7.27 -16.32
N GLU A 119 -6.25 -8.47 -16.10
CA GLU A 119 -6.55 -8.98 -14.77
C GLU A 119 -5.31 -9.39 -13.98
N ASN A 120 -4.17 -9.67 -14.63
CA ASN A 120 -2.91 -9.87 -13.91
C ASN A 120 -1.72 -9.67 -14.84
N ILE A 121 -0.53 -9.54 -14.25
CA ILE A 121 0.74 -9.50 -14.99
C ILE A 121 1.69 -10.58 -14.49
N ILE A 122 2.54 -11.07 -15.38
CA ILE A 122 3.61 -12.00 -15.05
C ILE A 122 4.85 -11.19 -14.64
N ILE A 123 5.45 -11.48 -13.49
CA ILE A 123 6.60 -10.72 -12.99
C ILE A 123 7.83 -11.61 -12.90
N HIS A 124 8.82 -11.33 -13.74
CA HIS A 124 10.14 -11.91 -13.61
C HIS A 124 10.92 -11.19 -12.49
N LYS A 125 10.80 -11.72 -11.27
CA LYS A 125 11.31 -11.07 -10.05
C LYS A 125 12.80 -10.73 -10.11
N ALA A 126 13.61 -11.57 -10.74
CA ALA A 126 15.05 -11.30 -10.85
C ALA A 126 15.32 -10.02 -11.68
N SER A 127 14.58 -9.82 -12.78
CA SER A 127 14.63 -8.56 -13.55
C SER A 127 14.14 -7.37 -12.72
N LEU A 128 13.04 -7.52 -11.97
CA LEU A 128 12.49 -6.46 -11.11
C LEU A 128 13.48 -5.98 -10.05
N GLU A 129 14.20 -6.89 -9.39
CA GLU A 129 15.21 -6.51 -8.39
C GLU A 129 16.33 -5.64 -8.97
N THR A 130 16.57 -5.66 -10.28
CA THR A 130 17.63 -4.84 -10.89
C THR A 130 17.34 -3.34 -10.86
N ILE A 131 16.06 -2.95 -10.75
CA ILE A 131 15.64 -1.54 -10.73
C ILE A 131 15.31 -1.03 -9.32
N ARG A 132 15.46 -1.87 -8.30
CA ARG A 132 15.08 -1.55 -6.92
C ARG A 132 15.67 -0.24 -6.41
N GLU A 133 16.95 -0.02 -6.69
CA GLU A 133 17.66 1.20 -6.27
C GLU A 133 17.58 2.29 -7.34
N SER A 134 17.68 1.95 -8.63
CA SER A 134 17.73 2.94 -9.72
C SER A 134 16.38 3.56 -10.06
N ASN A 135 15.28 2.86 -9.77
CA ASN A 135 13.91 3.35 -9.95
C ASN A 135 12.98 2.74 -8.89
N LYS A 136 13.18 3.19 -7.64
CA LYS A 136 12.41 2.73 -6.48
C LYS A 136 10.90 2.92 -6.63
N LEU A 137 10.46 3.98 -7.32
CA LEU A 137 9.04 4.24 -7.56
C LEU A 137 8.40 3.16 -8.43
N LEU A 138 9.01 2.84 -9.58
CA LEU A 138 8.51 1.79 -10.47
C LEU A 138 8.62 0.40 -9.80
N TYR A 139 9.72 0.14 -9.08
CA TYR A 139 9.89 -1.10 -8.33
C TYR A 139 8.75 -1.30 -7.31
N ASN A 140 8.48 -0.26 -6.51
CA ASN A 140 7.41 -0.28 -5.51
C ASN A 140 6.03 -0.45 -6.16
N LEU A 141 5.75 0.26 -7.26
CA LEU A 141 4.49 0.15 -8.00
C LEU A 141 4.22 -1.30 -8.44
N ILE A 142 5.19 -1.94 -9.09
CA ILE A 142 5.05 -3.31 -9.61
C ILE A 142 4.91 -4.31 -8.46
N ASN A 143 5.71 -4.15 -7.41
CA ASN A 143 5.64 -5.02 -6.24
C ASN A 143 4.32 -4.86 -5.48
N ASP A 144 3.81 -3.63 -5.33
CA ASP A 144 2.52 -3.34 -4.71
C ASP A 144 1.37 -3.92 -5.54
N PHE A 145 1.42 -3.83 -6.87
CA PHE A 145 0.44 -4.49 -7.76
C PHE A 145 0.43 -6.01 -7.55
N ASN A 146 1.61 -6.64 -7.53
CA ASN A 146 1.73 -8.08 -7.28
C ASN A 146 1.13 -8.50 -5.93
N ILE A 147 1.40 -7.73 -4.87
CA ILE A 147 0.87 -8.01 -3.53
C ILE A 147 -0.64 -7.84 -3.51
N MET A 148 -1.15 -6.74 -4.07
CA MET A 148 -2.59 -6.48 -4.11
C MET A 148 -3.34 -7.60 -4.83
N LYS A 149 -2.83 -8.08 -5.98
CA LYS A 149 -3.48 -9.17 -6.71
C LYS A 149 -3.37 -10.53 -6.02
N GLN A 150 -2.23 -10.86 -5.41
CA GLN A 150 -2.12 -12.03 -4.55
C GLN A 150 -3.14 -12.04 -3.39
N HIS A 151 -3.60 -10.87 -2.93
CA HIS A 151 -4.65 -10.77 -1.90
C HIS A 151 -6.07 -10.81 -2.49
N VAL A 152 -6.27 -10.29 -3.71
CA VAL A 152 -7.57 -10.39 -4.44
C VAL A 152 -7.87 -11.84 -4.82
N ASP A 153 -6.88 -12.60 -5.29
CA ASP A 153 -7.00 -14.02 -5.62
C ASP A 153 -7.22 -14.90 -4.36
N MET A 154 -6.99 -14.35 -3.16
CA MET A 154 -7.03 -15.10 -1.89
C MET A 154 -8.33 -14.95 -1.07
N ASP A 155 -9.16 -13.92 -1.27
CA ASP A 155 -10.30 -13.68 -0.35
C ASP A 155 -11.60 -13.27 -1.09
N THR A 156 -12.21 -14.19 -1.84
CA THR A 156 -13.60 -14.06 -2.35
C THR A 156 -14.57 -13.65 -1.23
N GLU A 157 -14.31 -14.08 0.00
CA GLU A 157 -15.07 -13.70 1.20
C GLU A 157 -14.99 -12.20 1.51
N ILE A 158 -13.82 -11.57 1.39
CA ILE A 158 -13.68 -10.12 1.63
C ILE A 158 -14.45 -9.32 0.58
N ILE A 159 -14.42 -9.75 -0.68
CA ILE A 159 -15.17 -9.08 -1.77
C ILE A 159 -16.66 -9.18 -1.48
N LYS A 160 -17.18 -10.40 -1.28
CA LYS A 160 -18.59 -10.63 -0.96
C LYS A 160 -19.02 -9.83 0.26
N GLN A 161 -18.22 -9.82 1.31
CA GLN A 161 -18.52 -9.07 2.53
C GLN A 161 -18.49 -7.55 2.30
N SER A 162 -17.59 -7.05 1.45
CA SER A 162 -17.55 -5.63 1.07
C SER A 162 -18.82 -5.21 0.34
N GLU A 163 -19.33 -6.06 -0.56
CA GLU A 163 -20.60 -5.84 -1.28
C GLU A 163 -21.80 -5.88 -0.33
N GLU A 164 -21.86 -6.85 0.57
CA GLU A 164 -22.92 -6.93 1.59
C GLU A 164 -22.91 -5.72 2.55
N ASN A 165 -21.73 -5.31 3.01
CA ASN A 165 -21.58 -4.12 3.84
C ASN A 165 -22.01 -2.87 3.08
N TYR A 166 -21.59 -2.73 1.81
CA TYR A 166 -21.99 -1.61 0.96
C TYR A 166 -23.50 -1.48 0.87
N LYS A 167 -24.19 -2.59 0.54
CA LYS A 167 -25.65 -2.61 0.43
C LYS A 167 -26.30 -2.13 1.74
N ILE A 168 -25.96 -2.72 2.88
CA ILE A 168 -26.59 -2.37 4.16
C ILE A 168 -26.25 -0.95 4.60
N ASN A 169 -24.99 -0.55 4.49
CA ASN A 169 -24.55 0.78 4.92
C ASN A 169 -25.20 1.89 4.07
N THR A 170 -25.46 1.64 2.78
CA THR A 170 -26.10 2.61 1.88
C THR A 170 -27.64 2.58 1.92
N GLU A 171 -28.25 1.47 2.35
CA GLU A 171 -29.69 1.40 2.65
C GLU A 171 -30.08 2.25 3.88
N ASN A 172 -29.11 2.54 4.74
CA ASN A 172 -29.29 3.44 5.88
C ASN A 172 -29.12 4.91 5.47
N ASN A 173 -29.95 5.80 6.03
CA ASN A 173 -29.93 7.23 5.74
C ASN A 173 -28.85 7.98 6.55
N TYR A 174 -27.58 7.59 6.39
CA TYR A 174 -26.45 8.27 7.03
C TYR A 174 -26.10 9.59 6.32
N LYS A 175 -25.52 10.53 7.06
CA LYS A 175 -25.07 11.82 6.50
C LYS A 175 -23.90 11.61 5.55
N SER A 176 -23.77 12.47 4.54
CA SER A 176 -22.61 12.44 3.66
C SER A 176 -21.37 12.98 4.36
N ILE A 177 -20.20 12.38 4.12
CA ILE A 177 -18.91 12.93 4.59
C ILE A 177 -18.69 14.39 4.19
N ASN A 178 -19.30 14.85 3.10
CA ASN A 178 -19.21 16.23 2.68
C ASN A 178 -19.79 17.18 3.74
N GLU A 179 -20.85 16.78 4.45
CA GLU A 179 -21.40 17.58 5.56
C GLU A 179 -20.40 17.74 6.72
N PHE A 180 -19.65 16.68 7.04
CA PHE A 180 -18.57 16.74 8.02
C PHE A 180 -17.44 17.65 7.53
N ILE A 181 -17.02 17.50 6.26
CA ILE A 181 -15.96 18.31 5.67
C ILE A 181 -16.31 19.80 5.70
N GLU A 182 -17.54 20.17 5.34
CA GLU A 182 -18.00 21.57 5.38
C GLU A 182 -17.93 22.18 6.79
N GLN A 183 -18.23 21.40 7.83
CA GLN A 183 -18.13 21.86 9.23
C GLN A 183 -16.69 22.24 9.61
N PHE A 184 -15.70 21.52 9.06
CA PHE A 184 -14.29 21.71 9.41
C PHE A 184 -13.50 22.58 8.43
N LYS A 185 -14.03 22.87 7.23
CA LYS A 185 -13.37 23.69 6.20
C LYS A 185 -12.92 25.07 6.65
N LYS A 186 -13.58 25.65 7.67
CA LYS A 186 -13.26 26.97 8.23
C LYS A 186 -12.30 26.91 9.42
N SER A 187 -11.90 25.71 9.86
CA SER A 187 -10.99 25.57 11.00
C SER A 187 -9.57 25.97 10.62
N ASN A 188 -8.98 26.88 11.40
CA ASN A 188 -7.57 27.27 11.26
C ASN A 188 -6.63 26.40 12.11
N LYS A 189 -7.16 25.46 12.89
CA LYS A 189 -6.36 24.56 13.72
C LYS A 189 -5.64 23.52 12.85
N PRO A 190 -4.39 23.13 13.17
CA PRO A 190 -3.75 21.99 12.52
C PRO A 190 -4.55 20.70 12.75
N PHE A 191 -4.50 19.80 11.78
CA PHE A 191 -5.05 18.46 11.94
C PHE A 191 -4.00 17.52 12.52
N ILE A 192 -4.39 16.70 13.49
CA ILE A 192 -3.62 15.55 13.98
C ILE A 192 -4.34 14.29 13.53
N ILE A 193 -3.62 13.43 12.80
CA ILE A 193 -4.05 12.06 12.52
C ILE A 193 -3.41 11.15 13.57
N VAL A 194 -4.23 10.53 14.40
CA VAL A 194 -3.79 9.58 15.43
C VAL A 194 -3.99 8.16 14.91
N SER A 195 -2.87 7.49 14.63
CA SER A 195 -2.80 6.10 14.21
C SER A 195 -2.46 5.17 15.38
N ALA A 196 -2.64 3.87 15.19
CA ALA A 196 -2.53 2.89 16.26
C ALA A 196 -1.11 2.34 16.50
N GLY A 197 -0.07 3.00 16.01
CA GLY A 197 1.31 2.57 16.24
C GLY A 197 1.76 2.80 17.69
N PRO A 198 2.67 1.97 18.24
CA PRO A 198 3.08 2.02 19.64
C PRO A 198 3.62 3.37 20.12
N SER A 199 4.18 4.19 19.23
CA SER A 199 4.79 5.47 19.61
C SER A 199 3.79 6.51 20.10
N VAL A 200 2.50 6.35 19.80
CA VAL A 200 1.44 7.27 20.25
C VAL A 200 1.41 7.38 21.77
N ASP A 201 1.71 6.29 22.48
CA ASP A 201 1.63 6.21 23.94
C ASP A 201 2.57 7.24 24.62
N ASN A 202 3.67 7.61 23.95
CA ASN A 202 4.62 8.61 24.43
C ASN A 202 4.07 10.05 24.42
N ASP A 203 3.08 10.32 23.57
CA ASP A 203 2.59 11.67 23.28
C ASP A 203 1.18 11.94 23.86
N LEU A 204 0.50 10.93 24.41
CA LEU A 204 -0.88 11.04 24.93
C LEU A 204 -1.04 12.13 25.99
N SER A 205 -0.13 12.21 26.96
CA SER A 205 -0.20 13.24 28.02
C SER A 205 -0.10 14.66 27.45
N LYS A 206 0.84 14.89 26.52
CA LYS A 206 1.03 16.18 25.84
C LYS A 206 -0.15 16.51 24.96
N LEU A 207 -0.69 15.52 24.25
CA LEU A 207 -1.86 15.67 23.39
C LEU A 207 -3.08 16.06 24.20
N LYS A 208 -3.29 15.43 25.36
CA LYS A 208 -4.37 15.77 26.29
C LYS A 208 -4.27 17.21 26.79
N GLN A 209 -3.08 17.65 27.22
CA GLN A 209 -2.86 19.02 27.69
C GLN A 209 -3.07 20.08 26.60
N ASN A 210 -2.90 19.70 25.33
CA ASN A 210 -2.96 20.62 24.19
C ASN A 210 -4.13 20.32 23.24
N ARG A 211 -5.12 19.54 23.68
CA ARG A 211 -6.22 19.04 22.85
C ARG A 211 -6.93 20.15 22.06
N GLU A 212 -7.18 21.28 22.70
CA GLU A 212 -7.91 22.40 22.10
C GLU A 212 -7.17 23.10 20.95
N LYS A 213 -5.85 22.88 20.81
CA LYS A 213 -5.04 23.49 19.74
C LYS A 213 -5.21 22.78 18.39
N PHE A 214 -5.87 21.62 18.35
CA PHE A 214 -5.88 20.74 17.17
C PHE A 214 -7.28 20.27 16.79
N ASN A 215 -7.47 19.97 15.51
CA ASN A 215 -8.52 19.06 15.06
C ASN A 215 -7.95 17.64 15.05
N ILE A 216 -8.53 16.70 15.78
CA ILE A 216 -8.01 15.34 15.95
C ILE A 216 -8.89 14.33 15.20
N ILE A 217 -8.31 13.65 14.23
CA ILE A 217 -8.93 12.52 13.55
C ILE A 217 -8.23 11.23 14.01
N SER A 218 -8.97 10.34 14.67
CA SER A 218 -8.48 9.04 15.09
C SER A 218 -8.73 8.00 14.00
N VAL A 219 -7.78 7.11 13.73
CA VAL A 219 -8.13 5.83 13.11
C VAL A 219 -8.88 4.97 14.12
N GLY A 220 -9.76 4.08 13.66
CA GLY A 220 -10.59 3.24 14.55
C GLY A 220 -9.80 2.46 15.59
N SER A 221 -8.66 1.86 15.21
CA SER A 221 -7.81 1.10 16.14
C SER A 221 -7.09 1.94 17.20
N ALA A 222 -7.03 3.27 17.05
CA ALA A 222 -6.49 4.18 18.06
C ALA A 222 -7.58 4.80 18.95
N PHE A 223 -8.87 4.60 18.62
CA PHE A 223 -9.98 5.27 19.27
C PHE A 223 -10.05 4.96 20.77
N ARG A 224 -9.99 3.66 21.13
CA ARG A 224 -9.97 3.21 22.52
C ARG A 224 -8.79 3.81 23.30
N THR A 225 -7.61 3.90 22.68
CA THR A 225 -6.42 4.48 23.31
C THR A 225 -6.66 5.95 23.69
N LEU A 226 -7.21 6.76 22.79
CA LEU A 226 -7.50 8.17 23.05
C LEU A 226 -8.54 8.35 24.16
N VAL A 227 -9.68 7.66 24.05
CA VAL A 227 -10.80 7.80 24.98
C VAL A 227 -10.41 7.38 26.40
N LYS A 228 -9.67 6.27 26.56
CA LYS A 228 -9.16 5.82 27.86
C LYS A 228 -8.23 6.83 28.52
N ASN A 229 -7.48 7.58 27.71
CA ASN A 229 -6.60 8.65 28.20
C ASN A 229 -7.33 9.99 28.39
N ARG A 230 -8.66 10.00 28.23
CA ARG A 230 -9.53 11.18 28.31
C ARG A 230 -9.16 12.23 27.25
N ILE A 231 -8.93 11.77 26.03
CA ILE A 231 -8.71 12.60 24.84
C ILE A 231 -9.88 12.32 23.91
N THR A 232 -10.71 13.33 23.65
CA THR A 232 -11.88 13.22 22.77
C THR A 232 -11.49 13.60 21.35
N PRO A 233 -11.34 12.67 20.38
CA PRO A 233 -11.12 13.06 18.99
C PRO A 233 -12.33 13.81 18.41
N ASP A 234 -12.10 14.59 17.35
CA ASP A 234 -13.17 15.27 16.59
C ASP A 234 -13.84 14.34 15.57
N ALA A 235 -13.16 13.26 15.16
CA ALA A 235 -13.73 12.18 14.37
C ALA A 235 -12.95 10.87 14.54
N VAL A 236 -13.62 9.76 14.25
CA VAL A 236 -13.03 8.42 14.13
C VAL A 236 -13.25 7.91 12.71
N VAL A 237 -12.23 7.31 12.09
CA VAL A 237 -12.32 6.80 10.71
C VAL A 237 -12.17 5.28 10.67
N ILE A 238 -13.03 4.59 9.91
CA ILE A 238 -12.90 3.16 9.60
C ILE A 238 -13.11 2.86 8.11
N ILE A 239 -12.36 1.89 7.58
CA ILE A 239 -12.54 1.38 6.21
C ILE A 239 -12.56 -0.15 6.12
N ASP A 240 -12.11 -0.83 7.18
CA ASP A 240 -11.95 -2.29 7.17
C ASP A 240 -13.33 -2.95 7.24
N THR A 241 -13.51 -4.00 6.45
CA THR A 241 -14.81 -4.64 6.23
C THR A 241 -15.13 -5.67 7.31
N LYS A 242 -14.12 -6.16 8.05
CA LYS A 242 -14.21 -7.33 8.92
C LYS A 242 -15.11 -7.12 10.16
N PRO A 243 -15.84 -8.15 10.64
CA PRO A 243 -16.65 -8.02 11.86
C PRO A 243 -15.83 -7.66 13.10
N ILE A 244 -14.55 -8.08 13.12
CA ILE A 244 -13.62 -7.81 14.23
C ILE A 244 -13.42 -6.32 14.53
N VAL A 245 -13.68 -5.45 13.55
CA VAL A 245 -13.62 -3.98 13.72
C VAL A 245 -14.58 -3.51 14.81
N LYS A 246 -15.72 -4.20 15.02
CA LYS A 246 -16.68 -3.92 16.09
C LYS A 246 -16.00 -3.80 17.46
N LYS A 247 -14.99 -4.62 17.74
CA LYS A 247 -14.25 -4.62 19.01
C LYS A 247 -13.56 -3.28 19.33
N GLN A 248 -13.27 -2.46 18.32
CA GLN A 248 -12.73 -1.10 18.52
C GLN A 248 -13.72 -0.17 19.23
N PHE A 249 -15.02 -0.48 19.18
CA PHE A 249 -16.12 0.34 19.70
C PHE A 249 -16.86 -0.29 20.88
N GLU A 250 -16.60 -1.55 21.23
CA GLU A 250 -17.24 -2.23 22.36
C GLU A 250 -16.97 -1.50 23.69
N ASN A 251 -18.03 -1.22 24.45
CA ASN A 251 -18.04 -0.39 25.66
C ASN A 251 -17.71 1.10 25.41
N LEU A 252 -17.75 1.56 24.15
CA LEU A 252 -17.56 2.95 23.74
C LEU A 252 -18.74 3.46 22.88
N GLU A 253 -19.86 2.74 22.88
CA GLU A 253 -20.98 2.95 21.95
C GLU A 253 -21.66 4.31 22.14
N THR A 254 -21.69 4.81 23.37
CA THR A 254 -22.44 6.03 23.76
C THR A 254 -21.65 7.32 23.60
N TYR A 255 -20.38 7.26 23.16
CA TYR A 255 -19.61 8.46 22.88
C TYR A 255 -20.21 9.23 21.71
N ASN A 256 -20.44 10.52 21.89
CA ASN A 256 -20.98 11.40 20.85
C ASN A 256 -19.87 11.99 19.97
N ILE A 257 -19.11 11.12 19.29
CA ILE A 257 -18.01 11.51 18.40
C ILE A 257 -18.37 11.08 16.97
N PRO A 258 -18.18 11.93 15.94
CA PRO A 258 -18.41 11.54 14.56
C PRO A 258 -17.63 10.28 14.14
N LEU A 259 -18.34 9.27 13.63
CA LEU A 259 -17.79 8.13 12.91
C LEU A 259 -17.86 8.40 11.41
N CYS A 260 -16.72 8.58 10.78
CA CYS A 260 -16.56 8.67 9.33
C CYS A 260 -16.19 7.29 8.79
N PHE A 261 -16.97 6.72 7.89
CA PHE A 261 -16.73 5.34 7.44
C PHE A 261 -16.96 5.16 5.95
N SER A 262 -16.18 4.29 5.33
CA SER A 262 -16.38 3.92 3.94
C SER A 262 -17.66 3.11 3.81
N ALA A 263 -18.36 3.24 2.67
CA ALA A 263 -19.56 2.45 2.38
C ALA A 263 -19.35 0.93 2.54
N THR A 264 -18.14 0.41 2.28
CA THR A 264 -17.81 -1.01 2.44
C THR A 264 -17.32 -1.39 3.84
N ALA A 265 -17.18 -0.44 4.77
CA ALA A 265 -16.66 -0.68 6.10
C ALA A 265 -17.57 -1.61 6.92
N SER A 266 -17.02 -2.20 7.99
CA SER A 266 -17.69 -3.16 8.86
C SER A 266 -19.05 -2.68 9.34
N ARG A 267 -20.13 -3.23 8.75
CA ARG A 267 -21.51 -2.90 9.12
C ARG A 267 -21.79 -3.12 10.60
N TRP A 268 -21.16 -4.14 11.20
CA TRP A 268 -21.30 -4.44 12.63
C TRP A 268 -20.73 -3.35 13.54
N ALA A 269 -19.62 -2.72 13.15
CA ALA A 269 -19.06 -1.61 13.90
C ALA A 269 -19.93 -0.36 13.75
N VAL A 270 -20.43 -0.11 12.53
CA VAL A 270 -21.33 1.00 12.21
C VAL A 270 -22.65 0.86 12.99
N GLU A 271 -23.26 -0.32 13.00
CA GLU A 271 -24.51 -0.62 13.71
C GLU A 271 -24.35 -0.49 15.23
N LEU A 272 -23.23 -0.98 15.79
CA LEU A 272 -22.98 -0.94 17.24
C LEU A 272 -22.85 0.50 17.78
N TYR A 273 -22.22 1.40 17.03
CA TYR A 273 -21.84 2.71 17.53
C TYR A 273 -22.99 3.72 17.48
N ASN A 274 -23.30 4.43 18.59
CA ASN A 274 -24.47 5.33 18.64
C ASN A 274 -24.16 6.79 18.27
N GLY A 275 -22.88 7.15 18.11
CA GLY A 275 -22.49 8.51 17.73
C GLY A 275 -22.94 8.93 16.31
N PRO A 276 -22.73 10.21 15.94
CA PRO A 276 -23.04 10.71 14.60
C PRO A 276 -22.27 9.93 13.52
N LYS A 277 -22.90 9.64 12.39
CA LYS A 277 -22.34 8.80 11.34
C LYS A 277 -22.29 9.54 10.01
N TYR A 278 -21.13 9.49 9.36
CA TYR A 278 -20.86 10.10 8.07
C TYR A 278 -20.28 9.06 7.11
N ILE A 279 -21.02 8.74 6.06
CA ILE A 279 -20.62 7.75 5.05
C ILE A 279 -19.85 8.41 3.90
N PHE A 280 -18.85 7.70 3.35
CA PHE A 280 -18.11 8.12 2.17
C PHE A 280 -17.90 6.98 1.17
N ASN A 281 -17.53 7.32 -0.06
CA ASN A 281 -17.41 6.39 -1.20
C ASN A 281 -18.73 5.67 -1.53
N THR A 282 -19.86 6.38 -1.44
CA THR A 282 -21.15 5.91 -2.00
C THR A 282 -21.27 6.24 -3.49
N SER A 283 -20.49 7.21 -3.95
CA SER A 283 -20.44 7.71 -5.33
C SER A 283 -19.11 8.44 -5.58
N GLU A 284 -18.95 9.04 -6.76
CA GLU A 284 -17.81 9.92 -7.05
C GLU A 284 -17.88 11.27 -6.28
N HIS A 285 -19.07 11.70 -5.86
CA HIS A 285 -19.26 13.02 -5.22
C HIS A 285 -18.77 13.08 -3.77
N ASP A 286 -18.71 11.94 -3.09
CA ASP A 286 -18.27 11.78 -1.71
C ASP A 286 -17.02 10.89 -1.62
N GLU A 287 -16.22 10.86 -2.69
CA GLU A 287 -15.00 10.08 -2.76
C GLU A 287 -14.03 10.50 -1.65
N ILE A 288 -13.39 9.56 -0.98
CA ILE A 288 -12.26 9.73 -0.08
C ILE A 288 -11.22 8.70 -0.47
N LYS A 289 -9.99 9.17 -0.74
CA LYS A 289 -8.88 8.29 -1.09
C LYS A 289 -8.60 7.35 0.08
N THR A 290 -8.78 6.05 -0.11
CA THR A 290 -8.46 5.05 0.93
C THR A 290 -7.08 4.46 0.75
N ARG A 291 -6.69 4.18 -0.51
CA ARG A 291 -5.48 3.44 -0.88
C ARG A 291 -5.25 2.18 -0.02
N GLY A 292 -6.30 1.58 0.54
CA GLY A 292 -6.21 0.40 1.40
C GLY A 292 -5.60 0.62 2.80
N THR A 293 -5.57 1.85 3.32
CA THR A 293 -5.23 2.09 4.74
C THR A 293 -6.05 3.25 5.33
N VAL A 294 -6.58 3.07 6.55
CA VAL A 294 -7.39 4.07 7.24
C VAL A 294 -6.64 5.40 7.41
N ALA A 295 -5.32 5.34 7.60
CA ALA A 295 -4.50 6.54 7.77
C ALA A 295 -4.56 7.47 6.54
N VAL A 296 -4.58 6.90 5.33
CA VAL A 296 -4.72 7.69 4.10
C VAL A 296 -6.11 8.29 4.00
N SER A 297 -7.18 7.57 4.36
CA SER A 297 -8.54 8.14 4.42
C SER A 297 -8.63 9.28 5.43
N ALA A 298 -8.07 9.12 6.62
CA ALA A 298 -8.06 10.16 7.63
C ALA A 298 -7.29 11.41 7.18
N MET A 299 -6.14 11.23 6.50
CA MET A 299 -5.40 12.33 5.89
C MET A 299 -6.19 12.99 4.77
N ASP A 300 -6.83 12.23 3.88
CA ASP A 300 -7.60 12.77 2.75
C ASP A 300 -8.84 13.56 3.22
N ILE A 301 -9.52 13.09 4.29
CA ILE A 301 -10.57 13.86 4.96
C ILE A 301 -9.99 15.20 5.46
N ALA A 302 -8.86 15.19 6.17
CA ALA A 302 -8.22 16.44 6.63
C ALA A 302 -7.83 17.38 5.47
N ILE A 303 -7.31 16.83 4.36
CA ILE A 303 -6.98 17.59 3.14
C ILE A 303 -8.24 18.27 2.59
N LYS A 304 -9.36 17.54 2.47
CA LYS A 304 -10.64 18.08 1.99
C LYS A 304 -11.27 19.09 2.96
N CYS A 305 -10.93 19.02 4.25
CA CYS A 305 -11.21 20.06 5.24
C CYS A 305 -10.30 21.29 5.11
N ASN A 306 -9.56 21.47 3.99
CA ASN A 306 -8.64 22.58 3.73
C ASN A 306 -7.45 22.70 4.72
N ALA A 307 -7.04 21.58 5.33
CA ALA A 307 -5.91 21.58 6.27
C ALA A 307 -4.64 22.18 5.63
N LYS A 308 -4.04 23.17 6.29
CA LYS A 308 -2.72 23.70 5.90
C LYS A 308 -1.56 22.93 6.52
N LYS A 309 -1.82 22.22 7.62
CA LYS A 309 -0.85 21.45 8.37
C LYS A 309 -1.50 20.17 8.89
N ILE A 310 -0.86 19.03 8.61
CA ILE A 310 -1.27 17.69 9.05
C ILE A 310 -0.12 17.06 9.84
N ILE A 311 -0.40 16.68 11.07
CA ILE A 311 0.55 16.10 12.02
C ILE A 311 0.20 14.61 12.21
N LEU A 312 1.19 13.73 12.17
CA LEU A 312 1.01 12.29 12.31
C LEU A 312 1.54 11.82 13.67
N LEU A 313 0.68 11.16 14.45
CA LEU A 313 1.03 10.49 15.70
C LEU A 313 0.72 8.99 15.59
N GLY A 314 1.60 8.14 16.12
CA GLY A 314 1.42 6.68 16.04
C GLY A 314 1.42 6.12 14.61
N GLN A 315 1.94 6.86 13.62
CA GLN A 315 2.09 6.39 12.25
C GLN A 315 3.43 5.65 12.09
N ASP A 316 3.62 4.57 12.86
CA ASP A 316 4.93 3.93 12.98
C ASP A 316 5.31 3.08 11.78
N LEU A 317 4.40 2.28 11.21
CA LEU A 317 4.69 1.44 10.03
C LEU A 317 5.94 0.54 10.20
N ALA A 318 6.25 0.22 11.44
CA ALA A 318 7.38 -0.58 11.89
C ALA A 318 7.09 -1.10 13.29
N PHE A 319 7.77 -2.17 13.68
CA PHE A 319 7.65 -2.72 15.02
C PHE A 319 8.56 -1.97 15.98
N ILE A 320 7.99 -1.40 17.03
CA ILE A 320 8.73 -0.68 18.09
C ILE A 320 8.67 -1.52 19.35
N ASN A 321 9.82 -1.83 19.96
CA ASN A 321 9.90 -2.67 21.15
C ASN A 321 9.13 -4.00 21.02
N LYS A 322 9.17 -4.61 19.83
CA LYS A 322 8.45 -5.85 19.47
C LYS A 322 6.91 -5.74 19.53
N LYS A 323 6.36 -4.53 19.46
CA LYS A 323 4.93 -4.26 19.35
C LYS A 323 4.60 -3.67 17.99
N SER A 324 3.41 -3.98 17.48
CA SER A 324 2.87 -3.45 16.23
C SER A 324 1.79 -2.40 16.47
N HIS A 325 1.15 -2.42 17.64
CA HIS A 325 0.06 -1.51 17.99
C HIS A 325 0.21 -0.86 19.39
N THR A 326 -0.71 0.05 19.71
CA THR A 326 -0.80 0.73 21.01
C THR A 326 -0.97 -0.24 22.19
N SER A 327 -0.72 0.25 23.41
CA SER A 327 -0.87 -0.56 24.63
C SER A 327 -2.26 -1.15 24.85
N THR A 328 -3.30 -0.62 24.20
CA THR A 328 -4.69 -1.11 24.34
C THR A 328 -5.05 -2.19 23.32
N PHE A 329 -4.13 -2.60 22.44
CA PHE A 329 -4.41 -3.59 21.39
C PHE A 329 -4.91 -4.92 21.94
N GLU A 330 -4.17 -5.51 22.89
CA GLU A 330 -4.50 -6.84 23.43
C GLU A 330 -5.84 -6.84 24.16
N GLU A 331 -6.14 -5.74 24.87
CA GLU A 331 -7.44 -5.54 25.51
C GLU A 331 -8.56 -5.39 24.47
N THR A 332 -8.31 -4.63 23.40
CA THR A 332 -9.31 -4.41 22.34
C THR A 332 -9.65 -5.70 21.62
N TYR A 333 -8.65 -6.51 21.29
CA TYR A 333 -8.85 -7.65 20.40
C TYR A 333 -8.92 -9.00 21.13
N GLY A 334 -8.45 -9.07 22.38
CA GLY A 334 -8.45 -10.28 23.20
C GLY A 334 -7.34 -11.28 22.85
N PHE A 335 -6.34 -10.88 22.07
CA PHE A 335 -5.18 -11.70 21.72
C PHE A 335 -3.89 -10.88 21.73
N LYS A 336 -2.75 -11.57 21.92
CA LYS A 336 -1.43 -10.93 22.04
C LYS A 336 -1.04 -10.19 20.77
N ASP A 337 -0.34 -9.07 20.93
CA ASP A 337 0.33 -8.39 19.82
C ASP A 337 1.59 -9.18 19.44
N ASP A 338 1.40 -10.32 18.75
CA ASP A 338 2.48 -11.24 18.44
C ASP A 338 3.23 -10.82 17.16
N TYR A 339 4.41 -10.23 17.37
CA TYR A 339 5.34 -9.82 16.33
C TYR A 339 6.04 -10.97 15.59
N THR A 340 5.94 -12.22 16.07
CA THR A 340 6.73 -13.36 15.57
C THR A 340 6.03 -14.21 14.49
N ILE A 341 4.71 -14.07 14.33
CA ILE A 341 3.90 -15.06 13.58
C ILE A 341 4.06 -14.96 12.05
N ASN A 342 4.58 -13.88 11.48
CA ASN A 342 4.60 -13.72 10.02
C ASN A 342 6.00 -13.76 9.39
N THR A 343 6.36 -14.94 8.89
CA THR A 343 7.57 -15.25 8.12
C THR A 343 7.65 -14.43 6.83
N LYS A 344 8.22 -13.21 6.92
CA LYS A 344 8.93 -12.43 5.88
C LYS A 344 9.20 -11.01 6.41
N MET A 345 9.85 -10.90 7.57
CA MET A 345 10.27 -9.61 8.11
C MET A 345 11.10 -8.84 7.08
N LYS A 346 10.71 -7.59 6.86
CA LYS A 346 11.44 -6.60 6.08
C LYS A 346 12.05 -5.59 7.03
N THR A 347 12.89 -4.73 6.49
CA THR A 347 13.43 -3.59 7.23
C THR A 347 13.08 -2.29 6.55
N VAL A 348 13.00 -1.22 7.36
CA VAL A 348 12.77 0.15 6.90
C VAL A 348 13.65 1.10 7.71
N LYS A 349 14.08 2.20 7.09
CA LYS A 349 14.77 3.28 7.79
C LYS A 349 13.81 3.95 8.76
N GLY A 350 14.17 4.02 10.03
CA GLY A 350 13.46 4.74 11.08
C GLY A 350 13.74 6.25 11.04
N VAL A 351 12.94 7.02 11.80
CA VAL A 351 13.06 8.48 11.86
C VAL A 351 14.41 8.98 12.37
N ASN A 352 15.13 8.20 13.17
CA ASN A 352 16.47 8.53 13.69
C ASN A 352 17.59 7.88 12.85
N GLY A 353 17.27 7.31 11.68
CA GLY A 353 18.22 6.64 10.80
C GLY A 353 18.50 5.18 11.14
N GLU A 354 17.89 4.66 12.19
CA GLU A 354 17.96 3.25 12.60
C GLU A 354 17.30 2.32 11.58
N CYS A 355 17.61 1.03 11.63
CA CYS A 355 16.99 0.01 10.79
C CYS A 355 15.92 -0.71 11.61
N LEU A 356 14.64 -0.47 11.30
CA LEU A 356 13.51 -1.05 12.03
C LEU A 356 12.94 -2.27 11.30
N ASN A 357 12.54 -3.29 12.06
CA ASN A 357 11.78 -4.40 11.52
C ASN A 357 10.38 -3.92 11.11
N THR A 358 9.89 -4.43 9.98
CA THR A 358 8.58 -4.09 9.43
C THR A 358 8.05 -5.26 8.58
N THR A 359 6.86 -5.08 8.00
CA THR A 359 6.27 -6.02 7.04
C THR A 359 6.25 -5.41 5.65
N GLN A 360 6.06 -6.25 4.64
CA GLN A 360 5.84 -5.75 3.29
C GLN A 360 4.57 -4.89 3.19
N GLY A 361 3.49 -5.24 3.91
CA GLY A 361 2.25 -4.46 3.93
C GLY A 361 2.44 -3.05 4.52
N TYR A 362 3.22 -2.92 5.59
CA TYR A 362 3.58 -1.62 6.16
C TYR A 362 4.43 -0.76 5.21
N ILE A 363 5.36 -1.37 4.47
CA ILE A 363 6.10 -0.68 3.41
C ILE A 363 5.14 -0.17 2.32
N THR A 364 4.17 -0.98 1.91
CA THR A 364 3.14 -0.57 0.95
C THR A 364 2.31 0.60 1.49
N PHE A 365 1.86 0.56 2.76
CA PHE A 365 1.14 1.67 3.39
C PHE A 365 1.99 2.94 3.47
N LYS A 366 3.28 2.80 3.81
CA LYS A 366 4.24 3.91 3.79
C LYS A 366 4.31 4.56 2.41
N ASN A 367 4.51 3.76 1.35
CA ASN A 367 4.59 4.27 -0.02
C ASN A 367 3.31 5.02 -0.42
N LYS A 368 2.13 4.52 0.00
CA LYS A 368 0.83 5.15 -0.27
C LYS A 368 0.66 6.49 0.45
N ILE A 369 1.11 6.58 1.70
CA ILE A 369 1.16 7.85 2.45
C ILE A 369 2.11 8.84 1.76
N GLU A 370 3.31 8.41 1.39
CA GLU A 370 4.29 9.26 0.68
C GLU A 370 3.77 9.74 -0.68
N SER A 371 2.98 8.92 -1.38
CA SER A 371 2.26 9.33 -2.60
C SER A 371 1.24 10.43 -2.31
N LEU A 372 0.42 10.27 -1.28
CA LEU A 372 -0.57 11.29 -0.89
C LEU A 372 0.12 12.61 -0.52
N ILE A 373 1.22 12.56 0.23
CA ILE A 373 2.00 13.75 0.60
C ILE A 373 2.53 14.45 -0.66
N ARG A 374 3.10 13.70 -1.61
CA ARG A 374 3.64 14.24 -2.86
C ARG A 374 2.58 14.91 -3.73
N GLU A 375 1.36 14.37 -3.73
CA GLU A 375 0.20 14.95 -4.45
C GLU A 375 -0.29 16.27 -3.83
N ASN A 376 0.11 16.58 -2.59
CA ASN A 376 -0.37 17.74 -1.84
C ASN A 376 0.79 18.64 -1.35
N PRO A 377 1.61 19.20 -2.26
CA PRO A 377 2.83 19.94 -1.90
C PRO A 377 2.57 21.25 -1.14
N HIS A 378 1.32 21.75 -1.15
CA HIS A 378 0.91 22.97 -0.47
C HIS A 378 0.53 22.75 1.01
N ILE A 379 0.54 21.50 1.49
CA ILE A 379 0.20 21.13 2.87
C ILE A 379 1.48 20.74 3.61
N LYS A 380 1.67 21.28 4.81
CA LYS A 380 2.80 20.89 5.66
C LYS A 380 2.49 19.59 6.40
N PHE A 381 3.10 18.50 5.98
CA PHE A 381 3.06 17.21 6.69
C PHE A 381 4.19 17.12 7.72
N ILE A 382 3.84 16.73 8.95
CA ILE A 382 4.78 16.59 10.06
C ILE A 382 4.59 15.22 10.69
N ASN A 383 5.61 14.36 10.64
CA ASN A 383 5.61 13.07 11.32
C ASN A 383 6.26 13.20 12.71
N CYS A 384 5.46 13.00 13.75
CA CYS A 384 5.93 13.00 15.14
C CYS A 384 6.14 11.58 15.71
N SER A 385 5.76 10.56 14.93
CA SER A 385 5.87 9.15 15.28
C SER A 385 7.34 8.69 15.37
N LYS A 386 7.59 7.55 16.02
CA LYS A 386 8.95 7.02 16.25
C LYS A 386 9.32 5.83 15.35
N GLY A 387 8.43 5.44 14.43
CA GLY A 387 8.68 4.35 13.49
C GLY A 387 9.43 4.77 12.22
N ALA A 388 8.90 4.34 11.08
CA ALA A 388 9.48 4.52 9.77
C ALA A 388 9.62 6.00 9.37
N TYR A 389 10.72 6.31 8.69
CA TYR A 389 10.93 7.59 8.03
C TYR A 389 9.98 7.73 6.85
N ILE A 390 9.02 8.65 6.93
CA ILE A 390 8.06 8.97 5.86
C ILE A 390 8.58 10.15 5.02
N GLU A 391 8.89 9.89 3.76
CA GLU A 391 9.40 10.88 2.81
C GLU A 391 8.34 11.93 2.41
N GLY A 392 8.78 13.19 2.31
CA GLY A 392 7.91 14.34 2.08
C GLY A 392 7.32 14.95 3.36
N ALA A 393 7.38 14.26 4.50
CA ALA A 393 7.04 14.84 5.81
C ALA A 393 8.29 15.38 6.52
N SER A 394 8.13 16.43 7.34
CA SER A 394 9.15 16.83 8.32
C SER A 394 9.07 15.92 9.56
N HIS A 395 10.20 15.53 10.15
CA HIS A 395 10.24 14.69 11.36
C HIS A 395 10.66 15.51 12.57
N VAL A 396 9.79 15.63 13.57
CA VAL A 396 10.06 16.41 14.79
C VAL A 396 9.47 15.70 16.01
N ASN A 397 9.96 16.01 17.21
CA ASN A 397 9.28 15.57 18.43
C ASN A 397 7.97 16.36 18.60
N PHE A 398 6.86 15.71 18.95
CA PHE A 398 5.57 16.37 19.16
C PHE A 398 5.66 17.51 20.17
N GLU A 399 6.54 17.39 21.18
CA GLU A 399 6.80 18.43 22.17
C GLU A 399 7.18 19.79 21.56
N ILE A 400 7.89 19.81 20.43
CA ILE A 400 8.30 21.04 19.74
C ILE A 400 7.08 21.78 19.17
N LEU A 401 5.99 21.08 18.86
CA LEU A 401 4.78 21.65 18.26
C LEU A 401 3.78 22.20 19.28
N VAL A 402 3.94 21.83 20.56
CA VAL A 402 3.02 22.21 21.63
C VAL A 402 3.62 23.22 22.62
N LYS A 403 4.95 23.42 22.57
CA LYS A 403 5.63 24.60 23.11
C LYS A 403 5.18 25.83 22.32
#